data_AF-A0A6B3ECZ9-F1
#
_entry.id   AF-A0A6B3ECZ9-F1
#
_cell.length_a   1.000
_cell.length_b   1.000
_cell.length_c   1.000
_cell.angle_alpha   90.00
_cell.angle_beta   90.00
_cell.angle_gamma   90.00
#
_symmetry.space_group_name_H-M   'P 1'
#
loop_
_entity.id
_entity.type
_entity.pdbx_description
1 polymer ?
#
loop_
_entity_poly.entity_id
_entity_poly.type
_entity_poly.pdbx_seq_one_letter_code
_entity_poly.pdbx_strand_id
1 'polypeptide(L)' 'MTKPKVVLGVSGGIAAYKACELLRRLTETGHEVRVVPTEAALHFVGAATWAALSGQPVSTEVWESV' A
#
# COMPACT_ATOMS: atom_id res chain seq x y z
N MET A 1 23.17 -1.32 -7.27
CA MET A 1 22.75 -1.52 -5.86
C MET A 1 21.31 -2.01 -5.88
N THR A 2 20.97 -3.02 -5.09
CA THR A 2 19.64 -3.62 -5.06
C THR A 2 18.62 -2.66 -4.43
N LYS A 3 17.48 -2.51 -5.09
CA LYS A 3 16.36 -1.69 -4.61
C LYS A 3 15.77 -2.33 -3.34
N PRO A 4 15.69 -1.66 -2.17
CA PRO A 4 15.08 -2.26 -0.99
C PRO A 4 13.59 -2.51 -1.23
N LYS A 5 13.11 -3.68 -0.79
CA LYS A 5 11.71 -4.09 -0.91
C LYS A 5 10.99 -3.95 0.43
N VAL A 6 9.83 -3.30 0.43
CA VAL A 6 9.05 -3.00 1.64
C VAL A 6 7.62 -3.52 1.48
N VAL A 7 7.12 -4.19 2.51
CA VAL A 7 5.68 -4.49 2.64
C VAL A 7 5.08 -3.47 3.60
N LEU A 8 4.07 -2.74 3.13
CA LEU A 8 3.33 -1.76 3.93
C LEU A 8 1.94 -2.32 4.27
N GLY A 9 1.79 -2.86 5.47
CA GLY A 9 0.49 -3.28 5.99
C GLY A 9 -0.33 -2.09 6.51
N VAL A 10 -1.61 -2.01 6.13
CA VAL A 10 -2.51 -0.91 6.55
C VAL A 10 -3.81 -1.46 7.14
N SER A 11 -4.08 -1.17 8.41
CA SER A 11 -5.31 -1.59 9.11
C SER A 11 -6.41 -0.51 9.11
N GLY A 12 -7.63 -0.89 9.49
CA GLY A 12 -8.80 -0.01 9.56
C GLY A 12 -8.80 0.98 10.72
N GLY A 13 -7.98 2.03 10.63
CA GLY A 13 -7.99 3.16 11.55
C GLY A 13 -8.06 4.49 10.82
N ILE A 14 -8.56 5.53 11.49
CA ILE A 14 -8.66 6.88 10.92
C ILE A 14 -7.30 7.42 10.41
N ALA A 15 -6.18 6.89 10.93
CA ALA A 15 -4.85 7.25 10.48
C ALA A 15 -4.43 6.66 9.12
N ALA A 16 -5.24 5.80 8.49
CA ALA A 16 -4.90 5.14 7.22
C ALA A 16 -4.49 6.15 6.12
N TYR A 17 -5.15 7.31 6.03
CA TYR A 17 -4.79 8.34 5.03
C TYR A 17 -3.36 8.88 5.20
N LYS A 18 -2.78 8.82 6.41
CA LYS A 18 -1.39 9.26 6.65
C LYS A 18 -0.39 8.26 6.07
N ALA A 19 -0.76 6.98 5.95
CA ALA A 19 0.08 5.97 5.33
C ALA A 19 0.29 6.24 3.83
N CYS A 20 -0.59 6.98 3.17
CA CYS A 20 -0.39 7.43 1.78
C CYS A 20 0.88 8.29 1.63
N GLU A 21 1.14 9.19 2.59
CA GLU A 21 2.34 10.04 2.56
C GLU A 21 3.61 9.23 2.86
N LEU A 22 3.54 8.25 3.77
CA LEU A 22 4.64 7.31 4.00
C LEU A 22 4.96 6.51 2.73
N LEU A 23 3.95 5.98 2.08
CA LEU A 23 4.07 5.23 0.83
C LEU A 23 4.76 6.08 -0.25
N ARG A 24 4.28 7.32 -0.46
CA ARG A 24 4.86 8.27 -1.43
C ARG A 24 6.35 8.53 -1.15
N ARG A 25 6.73 8.76 0.10
CA ARG A 25 8.14 9.00 0.47
C ARG A 25 9.02 7.78 0.25
N LEU A 26 8.53 6.59 0.57
CA LEU A 26 9.26 5.34 0.32
C LEU A 26 9.47 5.11 -1.17
N THR A 27 8.44 5.33 -2.00
CA THR A 27 8.56 5.15 -3.46
C THR A 27 9.46 6.20 -4.10
N GLU A 28 9.38 7.47 -3.68
CA GLU A 28 10.24 8.57 -4.17
C GLU A 28 11.71 8.38 -3.80
N THR A 29 12.01 7.76 -2.66
CA THR A 29 13.38 7.38 -2.26
C THR A 29 13.88 6.12 -2.97
N GLY A 30 13.11 5.59 -3.91
CA GLY A 30 13.50 4.45 -4.72
C GLY A 30 13.31 3.12 -4.01
N HIS A 31 12.36 2.96 -3.07
CA HIS A 31 11.97 1.65 -2.55
C HIS A 31 10.91 0.99 -3.46
N GLU A 32 10.91 -0.33 -3.53
CA GLU A 32 9.80 -1.10 -4.14
C GLU A 32 8.83 -1.44 -3.01
N VAL A 33 7.66 -0.81 -3.01
CA VAL A 33 6.69 -0.93 -1.91
C VAL A 33 5.47 -1.70 -2.39
N ARG A 34 5.09 -2.76 -1.67
CA ARG A 34 3.81 -3.47 -1.86
C ARG A 34 2.90 -3.17 -0.68
N VAL A 35 1.70 -2.65 -0.96
CA VAL A 35 0.71 -2.32 0.07
C VAL A 35 -0.22 -3.51 0.28
N VAL A 36 -0.46 -3.86 1.54
CA VAL A 36 -1.43 -4.89 1.96
C VAL A 36 -2.42 -4.24 2.91
N PRO A 37 -3.50 -3.62 2.40
CA PRO A 37 -4.57 -3.09 3.23
C PRO A 37 -5.44 -4.24 3.75
N THR A 38 -6.05 -4.04 4.91
CA THR A 38 -7.23 -4.82 5.34
C THR A 38 -8.48 -4.30 4.63
N GLU A 39 -9.54 -5.10 4.54
CA GLU A 39 -10.85 -4.62 4.05
C GLU A 39 -11.33 -3.37 4.80
N ALA A 40 -11.17 -3.34 6.12
CA ALA A 40 -11.54 -2.20 6.94
C ALA A 40 -10.76 -0.91 6.60
N ALA A 41 -9.50 -1.03 6.13
CA ALA A 41 -8.72 0.13 5.68
C ALA A 41 -9.27 0.73 4.38
N LEU A 42 -9.91 -0.09 3.53
CA LEU A 42 -10.49 0.37 2.27
C LEU A 42 -11.71 1.28 2.45
N HIS A 43 -12.36 1.25 3.62
CA HIS A 43 -13.39 2.23 3.98
C HIS A 43 -12.83 3.64 4.22
N PHE A 44 -11.54 3.78 4.52
CA PHE A 44 -10.87 5.07 4.71
C PHE A 44 -10.15 5.54 3.45
N VAL A 45 -9.44 4.64 2.76
CA VAL A 45 -8.69 4.94 1.54
C VAL A 45 -8.83 3.78 0.56
N GLY A 46 -9.37 4.07 -0.63
CA GLY A 46 -9.65 3.05 -1.64
C GLY A 46 -8.39 2.44 -2.28
N ALA A 47 -8.56 1.23 -2.83
CA ALA A 47 -7.51 0.46 -3.51
C ALA A 47 -6.77 1.23 -4.61
N ALA A 48 -7.48 2.09 -5.35
CA ALA A 48 -6.91 2.89 -6.44
C ALA A 48 -5.77 3.81 -5.96
N THR A 49 -5.90 4.42 -4.78
CA THR A 49 -4.85 5.28 -4.21
C THR A 49 -3.61 4.47 -3.87
N TRP A 50 -3.78 3.29 -3.27
CA TRP A 50 -2.68 2.40 -2.94
C TRP A 50 -1.94 1.91 -4.19
N ALA A 51 -2.68 1.50 -5.22
CA ALA A 51 -2.12 1.03 -6.48
C ALA A 51 -1.37 2.14 -7.22
N ALA A 52 -1.95 3.34 -7.29
CA ALA A 52 -1.33 4.49 -7.95
C ALA A 52 -0.03 4.94 -7.27
N LEU A 53 -0.02 5.02 -5.93
CA LEU A 53 1.15 5.49 -5.18
C LEU A 53 2.27 4.45 -5.08
N SER A 54 1.93 3.15 -5.06
CA SER A 54 2.91 2.07 -5.00
C SER A 54 3.43 1.64 -6.38
N GLY A 55 2.65 1.88 -7.45
CA GLY A 55 2.92 1.31 -8.78
C GLY A 55 2.82 -0.21 -8.80
N GLN A 56 2.06 -0.81 -7.86
CA GLN A 56 1.89 -2.24 -7.69
C GLN A 56 0.40 -2.60 -7.57
N PRO A 57 -0.01 -3.83 -7.94
CA PRO A 57 -1.34 -4.32 -7.63
C PRO A 57 -1.55 -4.40 -6.11
N VAL A 58 -2.80 -4.20 -5.70
CA VAL A 58 -3.20 -4.19 -4.29
C VAL A 58 -4.40 -5.12 -4.15
N SER A 59 -4.32 -6.01 -3.17
CA SER A 59 -5.37 -6.98 -2.83
C SER A 59 -5.47 -7.09 -1.31
N THR A 60 -6.68 -7.36 -0.84
CA THR A 60 -6.96 -7.72 0.56
C THR A 60 -6.98 -9.24 0.76
N GLU A 61 -6.99 -10.01 -0.34
CA GLU A 61 -7.23 -11.45 -0.37
C GLU A 61 -6.01 -12.21 -0.89
N VAL A 62 -5.83 -13.45 -0.41
CA VAL A 62 -4.69 -14.28 -0.80
C VAL A 62 -4.87 -14.88 -2.20
N TRP A 63 -6.11 -15.13 -2.62
CA TRP A 63 -6.44 -15.96 -3.78
C TRP A 63 -6.98 -15.18 -4.99
N GLU A 64 -6.98 -13.85 -4.96
CA GLU A 64 -7.62 -13.02 -6.00
C GLU A 64 -6.95 -13.12 -7.39
N SER A 65 -5.72 -13.62 -7.46
CA SER A 65 -4.91 -13.68 -8.70
C SER A 65 -4.44 -15.10 -9.05
N VAL A 66 -5.08 -16.12 -8.47
CA VAL A 66 -4.83 -17.54 -8.76
C VAL A 66 -5.78 -18.07 -9.80
#